data_AF-A0A6C0KB26-F1
#
_entry.id   AF-A0A6C0KB26-F1
#
_cell.length_a   1.000
_cell.length_b   1.000
_cell.length_c   1.000
_cell.angle_alpha   90.00
_cell.angle_beta   90.00
_cell.angle_gamma   90.00
#
_symmetry.space_group_name_H-M   'P 1'
#
loop_
_entity.id
_entity.type
_entity.pdbx_description
1 polymer ?
#
loop_
_entity_poly.entity_id
_entity_poly.type
_entity_poly.pdbx_seq_one_letter_code
_entity_poly.pdbx_strand_id
1 'polypeptide(L)'
;MTSNTDNNNNDYDYGYIYCISNDASMPNIVNIGLTWMTPEQKIEDINGLPRLWRPPTPYKCEFAKRVLDAENKKNAIYKVLSASRITPKQRFFRVSIEEVRTLFDLMDGEYWNAADAADATDYTDIYDIPENDTQIDSILEKKSKKLAMLEDMLDKKELEIKGIEEKMLECLFQKCEDLEMELENKKTELKEINAVIEERKAALKDLTTTDDTDYADADQIITEYLNK
;
A
#
# COMPACT_ATOMS: atom_id res chain seq x y z
N MET A 1 -34.38 2.77 -30.06
CA MET A 1 -33.33 3.09 -29.08
C MET A 1 -33.42 2.02 -28.00
N THR A 2 -32.78 0.88 -28.23
CA THR A 2 -32.79 -0.28 -27.33
C THR A 2 -31.65 -0.14 -26.34
N SER A 3 -32.02 0.03 -25.07
CA SER A 3 -31.15 0.00 -23.91
C SER A 3 -30.58 -1.41 -23.73
N ASN A 4 -29.28 -1.56 -23.99
CA ASN A 4 -28.51 -2.73 -23.59
C ASN A 4 -28.19 -2.61 -22.10
N THR A 5 -28.91 -3.35 -21.26
CA THR A 5 -28.50 -3.66 -19.89
C THR A 5 -27.57 -4.86 -19.95
N ASP A 6 -26.27 -4.60 -19.99
CA ASP A 6 -25.24 -5.61 -19.80
C ASP A 6 -25.22 -6.03 -18.33
N ASN A 7 -25.95 -7.12 -18.03
CA ASN A 7 -25.87 -7.85 -16.76
C ASN A 7 -24.55 -8.64 -16.69
N ASN A 8 -23.42 -7.95 -16.69
CA ASN A 8 -22.14 -8.50 -16.25
C ASN A 8 -21.95 -8.08 -14.78
N ASN A 9 -22.59 -8.81 -13.86
CA ASN A 9 -22.29 -8.73 -12.43
C ASN A 9 -20.87 -9.30 -12.18
N ASN A 10 -19.86 -8.53 -12.56
CA ASN A 10 -18.51 -8.70 -12.05
C ASN A 10 -18.47 -8.07 -10.66
N ASP A 11 -18.81 -8.85 -9.64
CA ASP A 11 -18.71 -8.43 -8.24
C ASP A 11 -17.28 -8.02 -7.84
N TYR A 12 -16.28 -8.39 -8.66
CA TYR A 12 -14.88 -8.00 -8.52
C TYR A 12 -14.60 -6.50 -8.59
N ASP A 13 -15.54 -5.69 -9.11
CA ASP A 13 -15.36 -4.25 -9.25
C ASP A 13 -16.03 -3.43 -8.12
N TYR A 14 -16.70 -4.13 -7.20
CA TYR A 14 -17.30 -3.56 -6.01
C TYR A 14 -16.35 -3.60 -4.81
N GLY A 15 -16.35 -2.53 -4.03
CA GLY A 15 -15.61 -2.45 -2.77
C GLY A 15 -16.35 -1.62 -1.74
N TYR A 16 -15.91 -1.73 -0.48
CA TYR A 16 -16.47 -0.97 0.63
C TYR A 16 -15.54 0.16 1.01
N ILE A 17 -16.06 1.38 0.93
CA ILE A 17 -15.41 2.54 1.54
C ILE A 17 -15.99 2.69 2.94
N TYR A 18 -15.15 2.80 3.95
CA TYR A 18 -15.56 2.88 5.35
C TYR A 18 -14.98 4.10 6.06
N CYS A 19 -15.70 4.60 7.04
CA CYS A 19 -15.27 5.63 7.96
C CYS A 19 -15.23 5.06 9.38
N ILE A 20 -14.03 5.07 9.99
CA ILE A 20 -13.85 4.69 11.38
C ILE A 20 -13.40 5.87 12.23
N SER A 21 -13.86 5.88 13.47
CA SER A 21 -13.54 6.89 14.48
C SER A 21 -12.92 6.20 15.69
N ASN A 22 -12.27 7.01 16.53
CA ASN A 22 -11.91 6.60 17.88
C ASN A 22 -12.05 7.80 18.81
N ASP A 23 -13.28 8.13 19.15
CA ASP A 23 -13.59 9.35 19.91
C ASP A 23 -12.91 9.41 21.28
N ALA A 24 -12.68 8.25 21.91
CA ALA A 24 -12.07 8.17 23.23
C ALA A 24 -10.58 8.57 23.24
N SER A 25 -9.82 8.26 22.18
CA SER A 25 -8.39 8.57 22.10
C SER A 25 -8.05 9.69 21.11
N MET A 26 -8.89 9.90 20.10
CA MET A 26 -8.64 10.80 18.97
C MET A 26 -9.93 11.55 18.58
N PRO A 27 -10.39 12.51 19.40
CA PRO A 27 -11.60 13.26 19.13
C PRO A 27 -11.44 14.11 17.86
N ASN A 28 -12.49 14.21 17.05
CA ASN A 28 -12.54 14.94 15.78
C ASN A 28 -11.51 14.46 14.73
N ILE A 29 -11.06 13.21 14.84
CA ILE A 29 -10.17 12.58 13.86
C ILE A 29 -10.85 11.30 13.37
N VAL A 30 -11.02 11.22 12.05
CA VAL A 30 -11.60 10.06 11.39
C VAL A 30 -10.59 9.44 10.44
N ASN A 31 -10.69 8.13 10.23
CA ASN A 31 -9.93 7.40 9.24
C ASN A 31 -10.86 6.86 8.17
N ILE A 32 -10.54 7.17 6.91
CA ILE A 32 -11.34 6.76 5.76
C ILE A 32 -10.54 5.72 4.99
N GLY A 33 -11.06 4.50 4.92
CA GLY A 33 -10.39 3.37 4.31
C GLY A 33 -11.21 2.72 3.20
N LEU A 34 -10.56 1.76 2.53
CA LEU A 34 -11.12 0.90 1.50
C LEU A 34 -10.86 -0.54 1.88
N THR A 35 -11.86 -1.40 1.67
CA THR A 35 -11.77 -2.84 1.89
C THR A 35 -12.60 -3.59 0.85
N TRP A 36 -12.20 -4.83 0.57
CA TRP A 36 -12.88 -5.76 -0.34
C TRP A 36 -13.58 -6.88 0.44
N MET A 37 -13.21 -7.07 1.72
CA MET A 37 -13.95 -7.85 2.70
C MET A 37 -15.02 -6.99 3.38
N THR A 38 -15.90 -7.59 4.18
CA THR A 38 -16.93 -6.84 4.91
C THR A 38 -16.28 -5.80 5.86
N PRO A 39 -16.93 -4.63 6.06
CA PRO A 39 -16.42 -3.61 7.00
C PRO A 39 -16.20 -4.14 8.42
N GLU A 40 -17.04 -5.07 8.89
CA GLU A 40 -16.92 -5.70 10.21
C GLU A 40 -15.64 -6.51 10.35
N GLN A 41 -15.40 -7.46 9.44
CA GLN A 41 -14.17 -8.25 9.41
C GLN A 41 -12.94 -7.33 9.37
N LYS A 42 -13.02 -6.25 8.57
CA LYS A 42 -11.89 -5.31 8.47
C LYS A 42 -11.62 -4.58 9.78
N ILE A 43 -12.66 -4.22 10.52
CA ILE A 43 -12.54 -3.54 11.81
C ILE A 43 -12.05 -4.49 12.89
N GLU A 44 -12.53 -5.75 12.87
CA GLU A 44 -12.03 -6.79 13.74
C GLU A 44 -10.54 -7.03 13.52
N ASP A 45 -10.09 -7.10 12.26
CA ASP A 45 -8.65 -7.18 11.94
C ASP A 45 -7.87 -5.99 12.51
N ILE A 46 -8.36 -4.76 12.29
CA ILE A 46 -7.72 -3.53 12.79
C ILE A 46 -7.63 -3.55 14.33
N ASN A 47 -8.71 -3.98 14.99
CA ASN A 47 -8.83 -4.12 16.43
C ASN A 47 -8.27 -5.45 16.96
N GLY A 48 -7.77 -6.34 16.12
CA GLY A 48 -7.19 -7.65 16.46
C GLY A 48 -5.65 -7.68 16.33
N LEU A 49 -5.09 -6.82 15.47
CA LEU A 49 -3.63 -6.73 15.24
C LEU A 49 -2.85 -6.20 16.47
N PRO A 50 -1.88 -6.94 17.04
CA PRO A 50 -1.37 -6.61 18.38
C PRO A 50 -0.31 -5.51 18.49
N ARG A 51 0.31 -5.01 17.40
CA ARG A 51 1.69 -4.49 17.57
C ARG A 51 2.16 -3.19 16.95
N LEU A 52 1.43 -2.45 16.10
CA LEU A 52 2.01 -1.19 15.58
C LEU A 52 1.08 0.02 15.45
N TRP A 53 -0.24 -0.13 15.59
CA TRP A 53 -1.19 0.92 15.15
C TRP A 53 -2.39 1.10 16.08
N ARG A 54 -2.19 1.08 17.40
CA ARG A 54 -3.29 1.23 18.35
C ARG A 54 -3.17 2.45 19.25
N PRO A 55 -4.09 3.42 19.12
CA PRO A 55 -4.56 4.17 20.28
C PRO A 55 -5.11 3.18 21.35
N PRO A 56 -5.13 3.55 22.63
CA PRO A 56 -5.49 2.63 23.74
C PRO A 56 -6.92 2.08 23.66
N THR A 57 -7.78 2.67 22.85
CA THR A 57 -9.18 2.26 22.64
C THR A 57 -9.41 1.71 21.23
N PRO A 58 -10.35 0.75 21.06
CA PRO A 58 -10.67 0.19 19.75
C PRO A 58 -11.32 1.23 18.83
N TYR A 59 -11.15 1.04 17.53
CA TYR A 59 -11.86 1.81 16.53
C TYR A 59 -13.31 1.35 16.40
N LYS A 60 -14.20 2.29 16.08
CA LYS A 60 -15.62 2.04 15.80
C LYS A 60 -15.91 2.32 14.32
N CYS A 61 -16.70 1.46 13.67
CA CYS A 61 -17.33 1.79 12.37
C CYS A 61 -18.39 2.87 12.61
N GLU A 62 -18.26 4.02 11.96
CA GLU A 62 -19.37 4.98 11.95
C GLU A 62 -20.34 4.68 10.80
N PHE A 63 -19.79 4.39 9.61
CA PHE A 63 -20.55 3.98 8.45
C PHE A 63 -19.61 3.40 7.40
N ALA A 64 -20.17 2.58 6.51
CA ALA A 64 -19.51 2.12 5.31
C ALA A 64 -20.50 2.09 4.15
N LYS A 65 -19.99 2.15 2.92
CA LYS A 65 -20.80 2.17 1.70
C LYS A 65 -20.17 1.25 0.66
N ARG A 66 -20.97 0.33 0.12
CA ARG A 66 -20.62 -0.53 -1.00
C ARG A 66 -20.76 0.27 -2.28
N VAL A 67 -19.69 0.36 -3.05
CA VAL A 67 -19.63 1.18 -4.25
C VAL A 67 -18.91 0.42 -5.37
N LEU A 68 -19.34 0.66 -6.60
CA LEU A 68 -18.57 0.33 -7.79
C LEU A 68 -17.37 1.29 -7.90
N ASP A 69 -16.22 0.79 -8.35
CA ASP A 69 -14.99 1.56 -8.56
C ASP A 69 -14.53 2.31 -7.30
N ALA A 70 -14.41 1.55 -6.22
CA ALA A 70 -14.18 2.06 -4.87
C ALA A 70 -12.82 2.76 -4.72
N GLU A 71 -11.81 2.39 -5.52
CA GLU A 71 -10.51 3.04 -5.49
C GLU A 71 -10.55 4.48 -6.01
N ASN A 72 -11.21 4.73 -7.15
CA ASN A 72 -11.35 6.07 -7.70
C ASN A 72 -12.21 6.96 -6.80
N LYS A 73 -13.31 6.42 -6.26
CA LYS A 73 -14.15 7.14 -5.29
C LYS A 73 -13.39 7.52 -4.01
N LYS A 74 -12.63 6.58 -3.42
CA LYS A 74 -11.73 6.87 -2.29
C LYS A 74 -10.73 7.98 -2.62
N ASN A 75 -10.11 7.92 -3.79
CA ASN A 75 -9.16 8.95 -4.24
C ASN A 75 -9.84 10.32 -4.39
N ALA A 76 -11.09 10.38 -4.86
CA ALA A 76 -11.86 11.61 -4.94
C ALA A 76 -12.12 12.21 -3.55
N ILE A 77 -12.55 11.40 -2.57
CA ILE A 77 -12.73 11.83 -1.18
C ILE A 77 -11.42 12.41 -0.62
N TYR A 78 -10.29 11.74 -0.85
CA TYR A 78 -8.98 12.21 -0.37
C TYR A 78 -8.55 13.54 -0.99
N LYS A 79 -8.94 13.79 -2.24
CA LYS A 79 -8.70 15.09 -2.90
C LYS A 79 -9.58 16.19 -2.29
N VAL A 80 -10.85 15.91 -2.02
CA VAL A 80 -11.77 16.88 -1.40
C VAL A 80 -11.31 17.21 0.03
N LEU A 81 -10.90 16.21 0.79
CA LEU A 81 -10.45 16.36 2.18
C LEU A 81 -8.95 16.62 2.33
N SER A 82 -8.24 16.97 1.25
CA SER A 82 -6.79 17.10 1.28
C SER A 82 -6.29 18.15 2.28
N ALA A 83 -7.06 19.24 2.45
CA ALA A 83 -6.75 20.32 3.38
C ALA A 83 -6.88 19.90 4.86
N SER A 84 -7.77 18.96 5.16
CA SER A 84 -8.04 18.47 6.51
C SER A 84 -7.19 17.25 6.88
N ARG A 85 -6.28 16.82 6.00
CA ARG A 85 -5.47 15.61 6.19
C ARG A 85 -4.34 15.87 7.18
N ILE A 86 -4.19 15.00 8.18
CA ILE A 86 -3.18 15.16 9.24
C ILE A 86 -1.77 14.85 8.72
N THR A 87 -1.63 13.73 7.98
CA THR A 87 -0.35 13.30 7.43
C THR A 87 -0.55 12.82 5.99
N PRO A 88 0.28 13.24 5.01
CA PRO A 88 0.13 12.83 3.60
C PRO A 88 0.19 11.32 3.37
N LYS A 89 0.97 10.60 4.19
CA LYS A 89 1.12 9.14 4.11
C LYS A 89 -0.02 8.37 4.79
N GLN A 90 -0.79 9.02 5.67
CA GLN A 90 -1.81 8.36 6.48
C GLN A 90 -3.21 8.70 5.98
N ARG A 91 -4.20 7.91 6.40
CA ARG A 91 -5.60 8.04 5.99
C ARG A 91 -6.45 8.75 7.05
N PHE A 92 -5.82 9.59 7.87
CA PHE A 92 -6.47 10.33 8.96
C PHE A 92 -6.76 11.77 8.56
N PHE A 93 -7.97 12.21 8.90
CA PHE A 93 -8.51 13.53 8.58
C PHE A 93 -9.09 14.17 9.84
N ARG A 94 -8.81 15.46 10.04
CA ARG A 94 -9.40 16.28 11.10
C ARG A 94 -10.67 16.93 10.57
N VAL A 95 -11.76 16.18 10.61
CA VAL A 95 -13.06 16.54 10.02
C VAL A 95 -14.16 15.88 10.85
N SER A 96 -15.35 16.47 10.87
CA SER A 96 -16.49 15.87 11.57
C SER A 96 -17.04 14.65 10.81
N ILE A 97 -17.66 13.73 11.56
CA ILE A 97 -18.29 12.54 11.00
C ILE A 97 -19.41 12.94 10.02
N GLU A 98 -20.16 14.00 10.32
CA GLU A 98 -21.27 14.51 9.49
C GLU A 98 -20.79 15.08 8.15
N GLU A 99 -19.67 15.80 8.12
CA GLU A 99 -19.07 16.29 6.87
C GLU A 99 -18.65 15.11 5.97
N VAL A 100 -18.06 14.07 6.54
CA VAL A 100 -17.70 12.86 5.78
C VAL A 100 -18.94 12.11 5.32
N ARG A 101 -19.99 12.02 6.16
CA ARG A 101 -21.26 11.41 5.79
C ARG A 101 -21.90 12.12 4.59
N THR A 102 -21.86 13.46 4.57
CA THR A 102 -22.36 14.25 3.44
C THR A 102 -21.63 13.90 2.14
N LEU A 103 -20.31 13.68 2.18
CA LEU A 103 -19.55 13.22 1.01
C LEU A 103 -19.97 11.80 0.58
N PHE A 104 -20.31 10.93 1.52
CA PHE A 104 -20.79 9.59 1.22
C PHE A 104 -22.19 9.60 0.61
N ASP A 105 -23.07 10.49 1.05
CA ASP A 105 -24.42 10.66 0.51
C ASP A 105 -24.41 11.11 -0.95
N LEU A 106 -23.41 11.90 -1.35
CA LEU A 106 -23.23 12.37 -2.74
C LEU A 106 -22.70 11.28 -3.69
N MET A 107 -22.18 10.16 -3.17
CA MET A 107 -21.67 9.07 -3.99
C MET A 107 -22.74 8.03 -4.30
N ASP A 108 -22.70 7.43 -5.48
CA ASP A 108 -23.54 6.27 -5.79
C ASP A 108 -23.08 5.03 -5.02
N GLY A 109 -24.05 4.25 -4.53
CA GLY A 109 -23.84 2.98 -3.84
C GLY A 109 -24.82 2.77 -2.70
N GLU A 110 -24.65 1.66 -1.98
CA GLU A 110 -25.54 1.25 -0.90
C GLU A 110 -24.80 1.28 0.44
N TYR A 111 -25.43 1.88 1.45
CA TYR A 111 -24.85 1.86 2.80
C TYR A 111 -24.81 0.43 3.33
N TRP A 112 -23.69 0.08 3.94
CA TRP A 112 -23.53 -1.19 4.61
C TRP A 112 -24.31 -1.16 5.93
N ASN A 113 -25.26 -2.06 6.09
CA ASN A 113 -25.86 -2.36 7.38
C ASN A 113 -25.40 -3.74 7.84
N ALA A 114 -24.91 -3.80 9.08
CA ALA A 114 -24.52 -5.07 9.72
C ALA A 114 -25.68 -6.07 9.81
N ALA A 115 -26.92 -5.58 9.85
CA ALA A 115 -28.12 -6.42 9.87
C ALA A 115 -28.29 -7.21 8.56
N ASP A 116 -27.98 -6.60 7.42
CA ASP A 116 -28.10 -7.23 6.10
C ASP A 116 -27.04 -8.32 5.89
N ALA A 117 -25.95 -8.28 6.66
CA ALA A 117 -24.87 -9.27 6.64
C ALA A 117 -25.21 -10.53 7.46
N ALA A 118 -25.98 -10.38 8.54
CA ALA A 118 -26.44 -11.50 9.36
C ALA A 118 -27.43 -12.39 8.60
N ASP A 119 -28.28 -11.78 7.75
CA ASP A 119 -29.21 -12.50 6.88
C ASP A 119 -28.52 -13.19 5.68
N ALA A 120 -27.29 -12.80 5.33
CA ALA A 120 -26.51 -13.46 4.27
C ALA A 120 -25.76 -14.73 4.76
N THR A 121 -25.73 -14.96 6.08
CA THR A 121 -25.14 -16.16 6.70
C THR A 121 -26.16 -17.23 7.10
N ASP A 122 -27.46 -17.02 6.83
CA ASP A 122 -28.46 -18.04 7.06
C ASP A 122 -28.68 -18.91 5.81
N TYR A 123 -27.83 -19.92 5.65
CA TYR A 123 -28.04 -21.03 4.72
C TYR A 123 -29.07 -22.06 5.27
N THR A 124 -30.09 -21.64 6.04
CA THR A 124 -31.18 -22.55 6.48
C THR A 124 -32.52 -22.39 5.76
N ASP A 125 -32.69 -21.42 4.85
CA ASP A 125 -33.94 -21.25 4.09
C ASP A 125 -33.87 -21.82 2.64
N ILE A 126 -33.38 -23.06 2.51
CA ILE A 126 -33.67 -23.89 1.34
C ILE A 126 -34.11 -25.27 1.83
N TYR A 127 -35.38 -25.42 2.21
CA TYR A 127 -36.22 -26.61 1.95
C TYR A 127 -37.68 -26.36 2.40
N ASP A 128 -38.36 -25.39 1.78
CA ASP A 128 -39.75 -25.66 1.40
C ASP A 128 -39.67 -26.54 0.15
N ILE A 129 -39.69 -27.86 0.35
CA ILE A 129 -39.78 -28.85 -0.72
C ILE A 129 -41.26 -28.91 -1.12
N PRO A 130 -41.68 -28.36 -2.28
CA PRO A 130 -42.94 -28.79 -2.87
C PRO A 130 -42.78 -30.28 -3.24
N GLU A 131 -43.66 -31.12 -2.69
CA GLU A 131 -43.77 -32.57 -2.97
C GLU A 131 -44.12 -32.83 -4.45
N ASN A 132 -43.19 -32.56 -5.37
CA ASN A 132 -43.34 -32.94 -6.77
C ASN A 132 -41.97 -33.28 -7.38
N ASP A 133 -41.69 -34.59 -7.41
CA ASP A 133 -40.39 -35.21 -7.68
C ASP A 133 -39.74 -34.82 -9.02
N THR A 134 -40.49 -34.29 -10.00
CA THR A 134 -39.97 -34.03 -11.35
C THR A 134 -39.19 -32.71 -11.50
N GLN A 135 -39.33 -31.76 -10.57
CA GLN A 135 -38.58 -30.48 -10.64
C GLN A 135 -37.21 -30.54 -9.98
N ILE A 136 -37.02 -31.45 -9.01
CA ILE A 136 -35.80 -31.59 -8.21
C ILE A 136 -34.61 -32.06 -9.09
N ASP A 137 -34.83 -33.01 -10.00
CA ASP A 137 -33.80 -33.50 -10.91
C ASP A 137 -33.27 -32.39 -11.83
N SER A 138 -34.16 -31.52 -12.32
CA SER A 138 -33.78 -30.39 -13.17
C SER A 138 -32.93 -29.34 -12.42
N ILE A 139 -33.17 -29.19 -11.12
CA ILE A 139 -32.43 -28.26 -10.25
C ILE A 139 -31.06 -28.85 -9.90
N LEU A 140 -30.99 -30.14 -9.60
CA LEU A 140 -29.74 -30.86 -9.33
C LEU A 140 -28.82 -30.85 -10.56
N GLU A 141 -29.35 -31.07 -11.76
CA GLU A 141 -28.56 -31.02 -12.99
C GLU A 141 -28.03 -29.61 -13.28
N LYS A 142 -28.85 -28.57 -13.04
CA LYS A 142 -28.41 -27.16 -13.15
C LYS A 142 -27.32 -26.82 -12.13
N LYS A 143 -27.45 -27.28 -10.88
CA LYS A 143 -26.42 -27.09 -9.84
C LYS A 143 -25.11 -27.78 -10.20
N SER A 144 -25.17 -29.03 -10.69
CA SER A 144 -23.99 -29.78 -11.12
C SER A 144 -23.25 -29.08 -12.28
N LYS A 145 -23.96 -28.58 -13.29
CA LYS A 145 -23.37 -27.80 -14.39
C LYS A 145 -22.73 -26.50 -13.91
N LYS A 146 -23.37 -25.79 -12.98
CA LYS A 146 -22.83 -24.55 -12.40
C LYS A 146 -21.57 -24.81 -11.57
N LEU A 147 -21.53 -25.94 -10.85
CA LEU A 147 -20.36 -26.34 -10.07
C LEU A 147 -19.15 -26.63 -10.98
N ALA A 148 -19.35 -27.42 -12.04
CA ALA A 148 -18.29 -27.76 -12.99
C ALA A 148 -17.74 -26.52 -13.72
N MET A 149 -18.60 -25.55 -14.06
CA MET A 149 -18.18 -24.29 -14.66
C MET A 149 -17.34 -23.43 -13.69
N LEU A 150 -17.67 -23.47 -12.39
CA LEU A 150 -16.95 -22.70 -11.39
C LEU A 150 -15.58 -23.32 -11.08
N GLU A 151 -15.46 -24.64 -11.08
CA GLU A 151 -14.18 -25.35 -10.96
C GLU A 151 -13.23 -24.99 -12.10
N ASP A 152 -13.70 -25.03 -13.36
CA ASP A 152 -12.90 -24.64 -14.53
C ASP A 152 -12.46 -23.16 -14.48
N MET A 153 -13.33 -22.28 -13.97
CA MET A 153 -12.99 -20.89 -13.73
C MET A 153 -11.91 -20.72 -12.64
N LEU A 154 -11.97 -21.54 -11.58
CA LEU A 154 -10.98 -21.52 -10.51
C LEU A 154 -9.61 -21.95 -11.01
N ASP A 155 -9.56 -23.05 -11.77
CA ASP A 155 -8.31 -23.59 -12.35
C ASP A 155 -7.65 -22.57 -13.28
N LYS A 156 -8.46 -21.89 -14.10
CA LYS A 156 -7.98 -20.82 -14.97
C LYS A 156 -7.43 -19.63 -14.17
N LYS A 157 -8.10 -19.24 -13.09
CA LYS A 157 -7.64 -18.16 -12.20
C LYS A 157 -6.34 -18.53 -11.49
N GLU A 158 -6.20 -19.78 -11.06
CA GLU A 158 -4.97 -20.27 -10.44
C GLU A 158 -3.79 -20.23 -11.43
N LEU A 159 -4.03 -20.57 -12.70
CA LEU A 159 -3.02 -20.47 -13.76
C LEU A 159 -2.63 -19.01 -14.05
N GLU A 160 -3.60 -18.09 -14.07
CA GLU A 160 -3.35 -16.65 -14.22
C GLU A 160 -2.49 -16.12 -13.06
N ILE A 161 -2.78 -16.52 -11.82
CA ILE A 161 -2.00 -16.12 -10.63
C ILE A 161 -0.57 -16.64 -10.72
N LYS A 162 -0.37 -17.92 -11.02
CA LYS A 162 0.97 -18.51 -11.20
C LYS A 162 1.78 -17.78 -12.28
N GLY A 163 1.15 -17.43 -13.40
CA GLY A 163 1.82 -16.67 -14.46
C GLY A 163 2.20 -15.24 -14.05
N ILE A 164 1.45 -14.61 -13.14
CA ILE A 164 1.81 -13.30 -12.57
C ILE A 164 2.98 -13.45 -11.59
N GLU A 165 2.97 -14.48 -10.74
CA GLU A 165 4.03 -14.75 -9.78
C GLU A 165 5.38 -15.00 -10.47
N GLU A 166 5.39 -15.78 -11.55
CA GLU A 166 6.61 -16.03 -12.34
C GLU A 166 7.18 -14.74 -12.93
N LYS A 167 6.32 -13.88 -13.52
CA LYS A 167 6.75 -12.58 -14.07
C LYS A 167 7.26 -11.62 -13.00
N MET A 168 6.65 -11.63 -11.82
CA MET A 168 7.12 -10.85 -10.69
C MET A 168 8.49 -11.35 -10.21
N LEU A 169 8.68 -12.66 -10.15
CA LEU A 169 9.97 -13.27 -9.81
C LEU A 169 11.06 -12.86 -10.81
N GLU A 170 10.78 -12.98 -12.10
CA GLU A 170 11.71 -12.61 -13.17
C GLU A 170 12.10 -11.13 -13.09
N CYS A 171 11.13 -10.24 -12.85
CA CYS A 171 11.39 -8.81 -12.65
C CYS A 171 12.24 -8.52 -11.39
N LEU A 172 12.04 -9.28 -10.32
CA LEU A 172 12.84 -9.16 -9.10
C LEU A 172 14.28 -9.62 -9.33
N PHE A 173 14.49 -10.74 -10.02
CA PHE A 173 15.83 -11.23 -10.35
C PHE A 173 16.59 -10.24 -11.22
N GLN A 174 15.95 -9.70 -12.27
CA GLN A 174 16.58 -8.69 -13.13
C GLN A 174 17.01 -7.45 -12.34
N LYS A 175 16.15 -6.96 -11.43
CA LYS A 175 16.50 -5.82 -10.57
C LYS A 175 17.65 -6.11 -9.63
N CYS A 176 17.77 -7.33 -9.13
CA CYS A 176 18.91 -7.73 -8.31
C CYS A 176 20.21 -7.71 -9.12
N GLU A 177 20.21 -8.24 -10.35
CA GLU A 177 21.37 -8.22 -11.25
C GLU A 177 21.80 -6.77 -11.59
N ASP A 178 20.82 -5.90 -11.90
CA ASP A 178 21.08 -4.49 -12.20
C ASP A 178 21.72 -3.76 -11.01
N LEU A 179 21.22 -4.01 -9.79
CA LEU A 179 21.75 -3.43 -8.56
C LEU A 179 23.16 -3.95 -8.24
N GLU A 180 23.42 -5.23 -8.47
CA GLU A 180 24.76 -5.81 -8.29
C GLU A 180 25.77 -5.17 -9.25
N MET A 181 25.37 -4.98 -10.52
CA MET A 181 26.19 -4.30 -11.51
C MET A 181 26.46 -2.83 -11.14
N GLU A 182 25.43 -2.10 -10.69
CA GLU A 182 25.59 -0.71 -10.22
C GLU A 182 26.54 -0.61 -9.03
N LEU A 183 26.43 -1.55 -8.07
CA LEU A 183 27.27 -1.60 -6.89
C LEU A 183 28.74 -1.88 -7.24
N GLU A 184 28.99 -2.76 -8.22
CA GLU A 184 30.36 -3.02 -8.68
C GLU A 184 30.96 -1.82 -9.40
N ASN A 185 30.19 -1.13 -10.25
CA ASN A 185 30.62 0.13 -10.87
C ASN A 185 30.99 1.18 -9.81
N LYS A 186 30.15 1.37 -8.78
CA LYS A 186 30.43 2.31 -7.69
C LYS A 186 31.69 1.94 -6.90
N LYS A 187 31.96 0.65 -6.69
CA LYS A 187 33.23 0.20 -6.08
C LYS A 187 34.43 0.55 -6.93
N THR A 188 34.34 0.40 -8.26
CA THR A 188 35.45 0.76 -9.15
C THR A 188 35.73 2.27 -9.12
N GLU A 189 34.69 3.11 -9.20
CA GLU A 189 34.81 4.57 -9.06
C GLU A 189 35.48 4.96 -7.73
N LEU A 190 35.07 4.34 -6.62
CA LEU A 190 35.67 4.60 -5.30
C LEU A 190 37.14 4.20 -5.24
N LYS A 191 37.54 3.10 -5.87
CA LYS A 191 38.95 2.68 -5.95
C LYS A 191 39.79 3.71 -6.70
N GLU A 192 39.27 4.22 -7.82
CA GLU A 192 39.95 5.26 -8.61
C GLU A 192 40.09 6.57 -7.83
N ILE A 193 39.02 7.02 -7.16
CA ILE A 193 39.06 8.22 -6.31
C ILE A 193 40.09 8.05 -5.18
N ASN A 194 40.11 6.90 -4.52
CA ASN A 194 41.08 6.63 -3.46
C ASN A 194 42.52 6.64 -3.98
N ALA A 195 42.78 6.11 -5.17
CA ALA A 195 44.10 6.16 -5.79
C ALA A 195 44.56 7.61 -6.04
N VAL A 196 43.68 8.46 -6.57
CA VAL A 196 43.96 9.89 -6.79
C VAL A 196 44.22 10.64 -5.47
N ILE A 197 43.48 10.30 -4.42
CA ILE A 197 43.68 10.88 -3.09
C ILE A 197 45.08 10.54 -2.56
N GLU A 198 45.49 9.27 -2.66
CA GLU A 198 46.82 8.84 -2.19
C GLU A 198 47.95 9.47 -3.00
N GLU A 199 47.80 9.61 -4.32
CA GLU A 199 48.76 10.33 -5.17
C GLU A 199 48.91 11.79 -4.74
N ARG A 200 47.79 12.50 -4.52
CA ARG A 200 47.81 13.89 -4.05
C ARG A 200 48.39 14.03 -2.65
N LYS A 201 48.11 13.09 -1.75
CA LYS A 201 48.71 13.06 -0.41
C LYS A 201 50.22 12.88 -0.47
N ALA A 202 50.72 12.01 -1.35
CA ALA A 202 52.16 11.81 -1.56
C ALA A 202 52.82 13.09 -2.08
N ALA A 203 52.25 13.73 -3.11
CA ALA A 203 52.77 14.99 -3.63
C ALA A 203 52.81 16.12 -2.60
N LEU A 204 51.76 16.24 -1.76
CA LEU A 204 51.72 17.21 -0.66
C LEU A 204 52.82 16.95 0.38
N LYS A 205 53.12 15.68 0.68
CA LYS A 205 54.16 15.32 1.64
C LYS A 205 55.55 15.75 1.16
N ASP A 206 55.85 15.55 -0.12
CA ASP A 206 57.14 15.93 -0.71
C ASP A 206 57.36 17.45 -0.66
N LEU A 207 56.30 18.24 -0.90
CA LEU A 207 56.32 19.70 -0.76
C LEU A 207 56.59 20.19 0.67
N THR A 208 56.11 19.48 1.70
CA THR A 208 56.30 19.90 3.11
C THR A 208 57.69 19.59 3.67
N THR A 209 58.48 18.76 3.00
CA THR A 209 59.82 18.33 3.47
C THR A 209 60.97 19.24 3.04
N THR A 210 60.74 20.17 2.09
CA THR A 210 61.78 21.05 1.54
C THR A 210 61.94 22.39 2.25
N ASP A 211 61.04 22.74 3.17
CA ASP A 211 61.04 24.07 3.81
C ASP A 211 61.94 24.20 5.05
N ASP A 212 62.43 23.11 5.67
CA ASP A 212 63.21 23.23 6.91
C ASP A 212 64.71 23.52 6.71
N THR A 213 65.26 23.30 5.50
CA THR A 213 66.70 23.50 5.23
C THR A 213 67.07 24.91 4.78
N ASP A 214 66.14 25.67 4.20
CA ASP A 214 66.42 27.02 3.68
C ASP A 214 66.36 28.11 4.77
N TYR A 215 65.62 27.89 5.86
CA TYR A 215 65.60 28.82 7.01
C TYR A 215 66.87 28.76 7.87
N ALA A 216 67.51 27.59 7.95
CA ALA A 216 68.74 27.42 8.72
C ALA A 216 69.92 28.23 8.14
N ASP A 217 70.01 28.31 6.82
CA ASP A 217 71.07 29.04 6.12
C ASP A 217 70.81 30.57 6.15
N ALA A 218 69.53 30.98 6.09
CA ALA A 218 69.14 32.39 6.22
C ALA A 218 69.46 32.97 7.61
N ASP A 219 69.17 32.23 8.69
CA ASP A 219 69.49 32.66 10.05
C ASP A 219 71.00 32.75 10.29
N GLN A 220 71.77 31.86 9.67
CA GLN A 220 73.24 31.87 9.76
C GLN A 220 73.83 33.10 9.06
N ILE A 221 73.31 33.47 7.89
CA ILE A 221 73.71 34.69 7.15
C ILE A 221 73.34 35.97 7.91
N ILE A 222 72.14 36.02 8.51
CA ILE A 222 71.70 37.18 9.33
C ILE A 222 72.59 37.35 10.56
N THR A 223 72.93 36.24 11.23
CA THR A 223 73.79 36.25 12.41
C THR A 223 75.22 36.70 12.09
N GLU A 224 75.74 36.35 10.91
CA GLU A 224 77.06 36.78 10.45
C GLU A 224 77.12 38.28 10.10
N TYR A 225 76.02 38.84 9.60
CA TYR A 225 75.91 40.28 9.29
C TYR A 225 75.78 41.17 10.53
N LEU A 226 75.14 40.69 11.59
CA LEU A 226 74.94 41.45 12.84
C LEU A 226 76.19 41.49 13.74
N ASN A 227 77.17 40.61 13.50
CA ASN A 227 78.39 40.49 14.30
C ASN A 227 79.64 41.12 13.63
N LYS A 228 79.48 41.86 12.53
CA LYS A 228 80.51 42.70 11.90
C LYS A 228 80.28 44.18 12.22
#